data_AF-A0AAD9IMD5-F1
#
_entry.id   AF-A0AAD9IMD5-F1
#
_cell.length_a   1.000
_cell.length_b   1.000
_cell.length_c   1.000
_cell.angle_alpha   90.00
_cell.angle_beta   90.00
_cell.angle_gamma   90.00
#
_symmetry.space_group_name_H-M   'P 1'
#
loop_
_entity.id
_entity.type
_entity.pdbx_description
1 polymer ?
#
loop_
_entity_poly.entity_id
_entity_poly.type
_entity_poly.pdbx_seq_one_letter_code
_entity_poly.pdbx_strand_id
1 'polypeptide(L)'
;MVDFAWLLSACPDIAKAQKIILDIEKAGLGAKTVVKIPPLPIPYGTHHRCVVKPNKAFVMKLRHGIRVAIHTANLIYPDCNNKSQAIYTQDFPPLAERASAHSQTAASTFQEDLSTYLDRLRLPAAATAKMWEDIRDHDFGAARVALIPSVPGYHSCTDSHAGVWGLQRLEQVLASERAFEPRFQHAPFLAQFSSLGSLDAAWVEEEFKGAACAGWCRPCEPGSKPQAMQRPTEFTQLVWPTVAEVQNSIEGWLAGRSIPGPHKNAAWGTLQKKKTQLMIRSYELGALSLPTLEANYLASPHHGYNAASGQSSQQPITGAGSGNAMCFGCLPPLPYGQDDTPWAVDVPWPGLDMWGCTIANPHGAFYGLTEDMEWGDIA
;
A
#
# COMPACT_ATOMS: atom_id res chain seq x y z
N MET A 1 1.68 -13.10 -2.10
CA MET A 1 1.90 -14.49 -1.69
C MET A 1 0.94 -14.84 -0.56
N VAL A 2 0.40 -16.06 -0.54
CA VAL A 2 -0.55 -16.51 0.49
C VAL A 2 -0.23 -17.96 0.85
N ASP A 3 -0.03 -18.23 2.14
CA ASP A 3 -0.03 -19.58 2.71
C ASP A 3 -1.38 -19.78 3.42
N PHE A 4 -2.28 -20.55 2.81
CA PHE A 4 -3.62 -20.77 3.36
C PHE A 4 -3.63 -21.64 4.62
N ALA A 5 -2.69 -22.57 4.76
CA ALA A 5 -2.63 -23.43 5.94
C ALA A 5 -2.24 -22.57 7.15
N TRP A 6 -1.20 -21.76 7.00
CA TRP A 6 -0.81 -20.80 8.02
C TRP A 6 -1.92 -19.76 8.27
N LEU A 7 -2.47 -19.14 7.22
CA LEU A 7 -3.49 -18.09 7.36
C LEU A 7 -4.73 -18.59 8.11
N LEU A 8 -5.21 -19.80 7.82
CA LEU A 8 -6.34 -20.41 8.52
C LEU A 8 -6.00 -20.80 9.95
N SER A 9 -4.75 -21.17 10.24
CA SER A 9 -4.30 -21.42 11.61
C SER A 9 -4.25 -20.14 12.43
N ALA A 10 -3.81 -19.03 11.83
CA ALA A 10 -3.70 -17.73 12.47
C ALA A 10 -5.06 -17.00 12.59
N CYS A 11 -5.96 -17.21 11.62
CA CYS A 11 -7.28 -16.60 11.58
C CYS A 11 -8.35 -17.62 11.13
N PRO A 12 -8.80 -18.50 12.04
CA PRO A 12 -9.77 -19.54 11.72
C PRO A 12 -11.15 -18.98 11.34
N ASP A 13 -11.46 -17.74 11.72
CA ASP A 13 -12.72 -17.07 11.40
C ASP A 13 -12.92 -16.84 9.90
N ILE A 14 -11.85 -16.83 9.10
CA ILE A 14 -11.94 -16.76 7.63
C ILE A 14 -12.77 -17.94 7.10
N ALA A 15 -12.67 -19.13 7.71
CA ALA A 15 -13.46 -20.30 7.29
C ALA A 15 -14.98 -20.13 7.51
N LYS A 16 -15.39 -19.19 8.38
CA LYS A 16 -16.79 -18.85 8.64
C LYS A 16 -17.37 -17.91 7.59
N ALA A 17 -16.53 -17.30 6.74
CA ALA A 17 -16.99 -16.42 5.67
C ALA A 17 -17.97 -17.17 4.74
N GLN A 18 -19.05 -16.49 4.38
CA GLN A 18 -20.04 -17.05 3.44
C GLN A 18 -19.46 -17.14 2.02
N LYS A 19 -18.58 -16.20 1.68
CA LYS A 19 -17.95 -16.08 0.36
C LYS A 19 -16.60 -15.40 0.51
N ILE A 20 -15.62 -15.86 -0.25
CA ILE A 20 -14.28 -15.29 -0.28
C ILE A 20 -13.92 -15.03 -1.75
N ILE A 21 -13.53 -13.81 -2.06
CA ILE A 21 -13.12 -13.41 -3.41
C ILE A 21 -11.65 -13.04 -3.34
N LEU A 22 -10.83 -13.71 -4.15
CA LEU A 22 -9.38 -13.56 -4.11
C LEU A 22 -8.83 -13.26 -5.51
N ASP A 23 -7.90 -12.33 -5.56
CA ASP A 23 -7.21 -11.89 -6.76
C ASP A 23 -5.87 -12.61 -7.00
N ILE A 24 -5.81 -13.89 -6.67
CA ILE A 24 -4.62 -14.76 -6.74
C ILE A 24 -4.75 -15.83 -7.83
N GLU A 25 -3.68 -16.61 -8.06
CA GLU A 25 -3.68 -17.70 -9.07
C GLU A 25 -4.36 -18.99 -8.58
N LYS A 26 -4.23 -19.33 -7.29
CA LYS A 26 -4.81 -20.54 -6.69
C LYS A 26 -5.22 -20.28 -5.24
N ALA A 27 -6.32 -20.87 -4.80
CA ALA A 27 -6.76 -20.80 -3.40
C ALA A 27 -7.00 -22.19 -2.82
N GLY A 28 -6.69 -22.37 -1.53
CA GLY A 28 -6.91 -23.62 -0.79
C GLY A 28 -8.30 -23.75 -0.15
N LEU A 29 -9.25 -22.85 -0.48
CA LEU A 29 -10.49 -22.64 0.28
C LEU A 29 -11.75 -23.19 -0.42
N GLY A 30 -11.68 -24.36 -1.04
CA GLY A 30 -12.86 -25.12 -1.49
C GLY A 30 -13.91 -24.35 -2.31
N ALA A 31 -15.18 -24.76 -2.22
CA ALA A 31 -16.28 -24.27 -3.07
C ALA A 31 -16.79 -22.85 -2.75
N LYS A 32 -16.37 -22.22 -1.64
CA LYS A 32 -16.82 -20.87 -1.23
C LYS A 32 -15.95 -19.75 -1.80
N THR A 33 -14.89 -20.12 -2.50
CA THR A 33 -13.87 -19.19 -2.97
C THR A 33 -13.98 -18.95 -4.46
N VAL A 34 -14.00 -17.67 -4.82
CA VAL A 34 -13.90 -17.23 -6.20
C VAL A 34 -12.49 -16.68 -6.40
N VAL A 35 -11.73 -17.32 -7.27
CA VAL A 35 -10.37 -16.92 -7.62
C VAL A 35 -10.38 -16.26 -8.99
N LYS A 36 -9.76 -15.08 -9.11
CA LYS A 36 -9.62 -14.39 -10.39
C LYS A 36 -8.27 -13.69 -10.45
N ILE A 37 -7.46 -14.08 -11.42
CA ILE A 37 -6.25 -13.35 -11.78
C ILE A 37 -6.67 -12.04 -12.49
N PRO A 38 -6.34 -10.84 -11.94
CA PRO A 38 -6.59 -9.56 -12.59
C PRO A 38 -5.80 -9.42 -13.91
N PRO A 39 -6.27 -8.59 -14.86
CA PRO A 39 -5.58 -8.42 -16.13
C PRO A 39 -4.24 -7.69 -15.96
N LEU A 40 -3.15 -8.28 -16.47
CA LEU A 40 -1.83 -7.64 -16.61
C LEU A 40 -1.50 -7.43 -18.10
N PRO A 41 -1.93 -6.31 -18.70
CA PRO A 41 -1.77 -6.06 -20.12
C PRO A 41 -0.33 -5.72 -20.54
N ILE A 42 0.57 -5.43 -19.60
CA ILE A 42 1.94 -5.01 -19.87
C ILE A 42 2.92 -6.08 -19.38
N PRO A 43 3.71 -6.72 -20.27
CA PRO A 43 4.65 -7.76 -19.88
C PRO A 43 5.89 -7.21 -19.15
N TYR A 44 6.49 -8.03 -18.28
CA TYR A 44 7.81 -7.79 -17.68
C TYR A 44 8.88 -8.56 -18.46
N GLY A 45 9.75 -7.87 -19.21
CA GLY A 45 10.93 -8.46 -19.84
C GLY A 45 10.65 -9.48 -20.96
N THR A 46 11.70 -10.19 -21.39
CA THR A 46 11.74 -11.12 -22.54
C THR A 46 11.30 -12.56 -22.21
N HIS A 47 11.06 -12.90 -20.95
CA HIS A 47 10.58 -14.23 -20.55
C HIS A 47 9.12 -14.16 -20.09
N HIS A 48 8.24 -14.81 -20.85
CA HIS A 48 6.78 -14.77 -20.75
C HIS A 48 6.17 -15.44 -19.49
N ARG A 49 6.50 -14.98 -18.28
CA ARG A 49 5.65 -15.20 -17.09
C ARG A 49 5.42 -13.90 -16.35
N CYS A 50 4.18 -13.40 -16.44
CA CYS A 50 3.71 -12.26 -15.68
C CYS A 50 3.20 -12.80 -14.33
N VAL A 51 3.98 -12.66 -13.25
CA VAL A 51 3.53 -13.04 -11.91
C VAL A 51 2.68 -11.90 -11.35
N VAL A 52 1.38 -12.13 -11.16
CA VAL A 52 0.51 -11.18 -10.46
C VAL A 52 0.97 -11.12 -9.00
N LYS A 53 1.41 -9.95 -8.55
CA LYS A 53 1.50 -9.67 -7.12
C LYS A 53 0.09 -9.35 -6.63
N PRO A 54 -0.48 -10.14 -5.71
CA PRO A 54 -1.83 -9.89 -5.23
C PRO A 54 -1.90 -8.60 -4.43
N ASN A 55 -3.07 -7.98 -4.44
CA ASN A 55 -3.29 -6.77 -3.65
C ASN A 55 -3.29 -7.10 -2.17
N LYS A 56 -2.72 -6.20 -1.39
CA LYS A 56 -2.60 -6.34 0.06
C LYS A 56 -3.69 -5.50 0.74
N ALA A 57 -4.93 -5.87 0.45
CA ALA A 57 -6.10 -5.20 0.96
C ALA A 57 -7.25 -6.18 1.23
N PHE A 58 -8.05 -5.87 2.25
CA PHE A 58 -9.28 -6.58 2.56
C PHE A 58 -10.46 -5.62 2.55
N VAL A 59 -11.54 -6.01 1.89
CA VAL A 59 -12.86 -5.40 2.01
C VAL A 59 -13.79 -6.46 2.60
N MET A 60 -14.20 -6.27 3.84
CA MET A 60 -14.91 -7.28 4.63
C MET A 60 -16.29 -6.79 5.01
N LYS A 61 -17.33 -7.51 4.60
CA LYS A 61 -18.68 -7.31 5.12
C LYS A 61 -18.81 -7.98 6.49
N LEU A 62 -19.04 -7.17 7.53
CA LEU A 62 -19.28 -7.61 8.90
C LEU A 62 -20.77 -7.44 9.26
N ARG A 63 -21.13 -7.90 10.47
CA ARG A 63 -22.52 -7.90 10.97
C ARG A 63 -23.17 -6.52 10.90
N HIS A 64 -22.45 -5.49 11.34
CA HIS A 64 -23.00 -4.14 11.45
C HIS A 64 -22.42 -3.15 10.45
N GLY A 65 -21.43 -3.51 9.63
CA GLY A 65 -20.85 -2.57 8.67
C GLY A 65 -19.89 -3.23 7.69
N ILE A 66 -19.06 -2.41 7.03
CA ILE A 66 -17.92 -2.86 6.21
C ILE A 66 -16.63 -2.45 6.90
N ARG A 67 -15.62 -3.32 6.87
CA ARG A 67 -14.25 -3.00 7.25
C ARG A 67 -13.37 -2.97 6.01
N VAL A 68 -12.61 -1.90 5.83
CA VAL A 68 -11.55 -1.83 4.84
C VAL A 68 -10.20 -1.88 5.57
N ALA A 69 -9.31 -2.77 5.12
CA ALA A 69 -7.94 -2.84 5.58
C ALA A 69 -6.98 -2.78 4.39
N ILE A 70 -5.94 -1.95 4.48
CA ILE A 70 -4.87 -1.84 3.49
C ILE A 70 -3.57 -2.10 4.24
N HIS A 71 -2.77 -3.06 3.80
CA HIS A 71 -1.59 -3.52 4.54
C HIS A 71 -0.38 -3.75 3.62
N THR A 72 0.79 -3.97 4.21
CA THR A 72 2.05 -4.17 3.46
C THR A 72 2.54 -5.63 3.48
N ALA A 73 2.01 -6.47 4.36
CA ALA A 73 2.40 -7.88 4.50
C ALA A 73 1.81 -8.77 3.39
N ASN A 74 2.58 -9.72 2.87
CA ASN A 74 2.01 -10.93 2.28
C ASN A 74 1.35 -11.78 3.37
N LEU A 75 0.41 -12.65 2.99
CA LEU A 75 -0.29 -13.53 3.95
C LEU A 75 0.51 -14.81 4.20
N ILE A 76 1.71 -14.65 4.74
CA ILE A 76 2.62 -15.73 5.14
C ILE A 76 3.23 -15.41 6.51
N TYR A 77 3.63 -16.43 7.26
CA TYR A 77 4.19 -16.26 8.60
C TYR A 77 5.33 -15.22 8.67
N PRO A 78 6.39 -15.29 7.83
CA PRO A 78 7.53 -14.38 8.00
C PRO A 78 7.15 -12.91 7.80
N ASP A 79 6.31 -12.60 6.81
CA ASP A 79 5.88 -11.23 6.54
C ASP A 79 5.02 -10.66 7.67
N CYS A 80 4.19 -11.47 8.32
CA CYS A 80 3.30 -11.02 9.38
C CYS A 80 3.94 -11.01 10.78
N ASN A 81 5.00 -11.78 10.99
CA ASN A 81 5.57 -11.99 12.33
C ASN A 81 7.01 -11.47 12.48
N ASN A 82 7.79 -11.46 11.41
CA ASN A 82 9.23 -11.19 11.48
C ASN A 82 9.64 -9.89 10.79
N LYS A 83 8.70 -9.14 10.21
CA LYS A 83 8.98 -7.91 9.47
C LYS A 83 8.20 -6.74 10.03
N SER A 84 8.81 -5.56 9.95
CA SER A 84 8.10 -4.30 10.15
C SER A 84 7.11 -4.12 9.01
N GLN A 85 5.81 -4.11 9.34
CA GLN A 85 4.71 -3.94 8.41
C GLN A 85 3.77 -2.86 8.92
N ALA A 86 2.99 -2.29 8.01
CA ALA A 86 1.95 -1.33 8.33
C ALA A 86 0.57 -1.86 7.91
N ILE A 87 -0.45 -1.42 8.64
CA ILE A 87 -1.85 -1.64 8.29
C ILE A 87 -2.66 -0.39 8.62
N TYR A 88 -3.45 0.05 7.65
CA TYR A 88 -4.57 0.95 7.85
C TYR A 88 -5.84 0.10 7.96
N THR A 89 -6.67 0.36 8.97
CA THR A 89 -8.00 -0.26 9.11
C THR A 89 -9.03 0.79 9.48
N GLN A 90 -10.19 0.76 8.82
CA GLN A 90 -11.34 1.56 9.20
C GLN A 90 -12.65 0.81 8.94
N ASP A 91 -13.62 1.03 9.83
CA ASP A 91 -14.97 0.52 9.71
C ASP A 91 -15.93 1.61 9.25
N PHE A 92 -16.88 1.20 8.42
CA PHE A 92 -17.88 2.05 7.79
C PHE A 92 -19.27 1.54 8.15
N PRO A 93 -20.15 2.38 8.72
CA PRO A 93 -21.50 2.00 9.10
C PRO A 93 -22.41 1.90 7.85
N PRO A 94 -23.59 1.27 7.98
CA PRO A 94 -24.61 1.31 6.94
C PRO A 94 -25.15 2.73 6.79
N LEU A 95 -25.59 3.11 5.60
CA LEU A 95 -26.32 4.36 5.41
C LEU A 95 -27.61 4.36 6.24
N ALA A 96 -27.90 5.45 6.94
CA ALA A 96 -29.13 5.59 7.70
C ALA A 96 -30.36 5.56 6.79
N GLU A 97 -31.45 4.91 7.21
CA GLU A 97 -32.69 4.76 6.42
C GLU A 97 -33.23 6.09 5.87
N ARG A 98 -33.03 7.21 6.59
CA ARG A 98 -33.46 8.56 6.14
C ARG A 98 -32.58 9.18 5.04
N ALA A 99 -31.32 8.76 4.88
CA ALA A 99 -30.47 9.19 3.77
C ALA A 99 -30.93 8.54 2.45
N SER A 100 -31.44 7.31 2.51
CA SER A 100 -31.93 6.57 1.33
C SER A 100 -33.17 7.19 0.66
N ALA A 101 -33.97 7.95 1.42
CA ALA A 101 -35.26 8.45 0.94
C ALA A 101 -35.23 9.86 0.34
N HIS A 102 -34.30 10.75 0.73
CA HIS A 102 -34.33 12.18 0.34
C HIS A 102 -32.96 12.86 0.18
N SER A 103 -31.85 12.12 0.21
CA SER A 103 -30.53 12.69 -0.01
C SER A 103 -29.72 11.78 -0.92
N GLN A 104 -29.60 12.14 -2.20
CA GLN A 104 -28.44 11.74 -2.99
C GLN A 104 -27.22 12.42 -2.36
N THR A 105 -26.73 11.92 -1.22
CA THR A 105 -25.40 12.29 -0.75
C THR A 105 -24.46 11.80 -1.84
N ALA A 106 -23.76 12.73 -2.50
CA ALA A 106 -22.72 12.38 -3.45
C ALA A 106 -21.76 11.37 -2.79
N ALA A 107 -21.36 10.33 -3.52
CA ALA A 107 -20.43 9.33 -3.02
C ALA A 107 -19.16 10.04 -2.51
N SER A 108 -18.58 9.54 -1.41
CA SER A 108 -17.31 10.09 -0.95
C SER A 108 -16.21 9.74 -1.96
N THR A 109 -15.19 10.59 -2.07
CA THR A 109 -14.05 10.33 -2.95
C THR A 109 -13.39 8.99 -2.66
N PHE A 110 -13.36 8.57 -1.39
CA PHE A 110 -12.88 7.25 -0.99
C PHE A 110 -13.71 6.11 -1.58
N GLN A 111 -15.05 6.22 -1.53
CA GLN A 111 -15.94 5.19 -2.09
C GLN A 111 -15.82 5.11 -3.61
N GLU A 112 -15.71 6.26 -4.28
CA GLU A 112 -15.51 6.34 -5.73
C GLU A 112 -14.16 5.72 -6.14
N ASP A 113 -13.07 6.06 -5.45
CA ASP A 113 -11.74 5.50 -5.71
C ASP A 113 -11.74 3.98 -5.48
N LEU A 114 -12.29 3.52 -4.37
CA LEU A 114 -12.37 2.09 -4.03
C LEU A 114 -13.18 1.33 -5.08
N SER A 115 -14.35 1.86 -5.46
CA SER A 115 -15.23 1.22 -6.43
C SER A 115 -14.59 1.18 -7.82
N THR A 116 -13.97 2.28 -8.24
CA THR A 116 -13.28 2.37 -9.53
C THR A 116 -12.11 1.39 -9.57
N TYR A 117 -11.33 1.30 -8.49
CA TYR A 117 -10.22 0.35 -8.38
C TYR A 117 -10.69 -1.11 -8.44
N LEU A 118 -11.71 -1.48 -7.68
CA LEU A 118 -12.27 -2.84 -7.67
C LEU A 118 -12.87 -3.24 -9.03
N ASP A 119 -13.46 -2.30 -9.79
CA ASP A 119 -13.94 -2.57 -11.15
C ASP A 119 -12.78 -2.95 -12.09
N ARG A 120 -11.60 -2.33 -11.91
CA ARG A 120 -10.40 -2.61 -12.71
C ARG A 120 -9.77 -3.97 -12.42
N LEU A 121 -10.15 -4.63 -11.32
CA LEU A 121 -9.76 -6.03 -11.07
C LEU A 121 -10.53 -7.01 -11.96
N ARG A 122 -11.62 -6.57 -12.62
CA ARG A 122 -12.45 -7.37 -13.54
C ARG A 122 -12.90 -8.70 -12.91
N LEU A 123 -13.33 -8.61 -11.65
CA LEU A 123 -13.90 -9.74 -10.90
C LEU A 123 -15.23 -10.19 -11.53
N PRO A 124 -15.59 -11.49 -11.47
CA PRO A 124 -16.81 -11.99 -12.11
C PRO A 124 -18.08 -11.33 -11.54
N ALA A 125 -18.92 -10.73 -12.40
CA ALA A 125 -20.10 -9.98 -11.97
C ALA A 125 -21.07 -10.79 -11.10
N ALA A 126 -21.34 -12.05 -11.46
CA ALA A 126 -22.16 -12.96 -10.66
C ALA A 126 -21.55 -13.24 -9.27
N ALA A 127 -20.22 -13.15 -9.15
CA ALA A 127 -19.54 -13.32 -7.87
C ALA A 127 -19.58 -12.06 -7.00
N THR A 128 -19.61 -10.87 -7.59
CA THR A 128 -19.44 -9.59 -6.90
C THR A 128 -20.71 -8.77 -6.73
N ALA A 129 -21.86 -9.17 -7.30
CA ALA A 129 -23.12 -8.42 -7.21
C ALA A 129 -23.45 -7.93 -5.79
N LYS A 130 -23.47 -8.85 -4.81
CA LYS A 130 -23.71 -8.51 -3.39
C LYS A 130 -22.63 -7.60 -2.79
N MET A 131 -21.37 -7.77 -3.17
CA MET A 131 -20.28 -6.90 -2.71
C MET A 131 -20.51 -5.45 -3.16
N TRP A 132 -21.00 -5.26 -4.39
CA TRP A 132 -21.33 -3.93 -4.92
C TRP A 132 -22.56 -3.30 -4.28
N GLU A 133 -23.56 -4.11 -3.90
CA GLU A 133 -24.69 -3.65 -3.07
C GLU A 133 -24.18 -3.23 -1.70
N ASP A 134 -23.42 -4.10 -1.02
CA ASP A 134 -22.81 -3.82 0.27
C ASP A 134 -21.99 -2.51 0.22
N ILE A 135 -21.07 -2.32 -0.73
CA ILE A 135 -20.28 -1.07 -0.84
C ILE A 135 -21.17 0.16 -1.04
N ARG A 136 -22.28 0.04 -1.77
CA ARG A 136 -23.18 1.18 -2.04
C ARG A 136 -24.01 1.56 -0.83
N ASP A 137 -24.37 0.58 -0.01
CA ASP A 137 -25.28 0.73 1.13
C ASP A 137 -24.58 1.15 2.44
N HIS A 138 -23.28 1.48 2.38
CA HIS A 138 -22.50 1.92 3.55
C HIS A 138 -21.96 3.35 3.37
N ASP A 139 -21.80 4.03 4.50
CA ASP A 139 -21.34 5.41 4.58
C ASP A 139 -19.81 5.49 4.67
N PHE A 140 -19.18 5.96 3.60
CA PHE A 140 -17.74 6.22 3.51
C PHE A 140 -17.39 7.72 3.65
N GLY A 141 -18.35 8.57 4.03
CA GLY A 141 -18.18 10.02 4.09
C GLY A 141 -17.14 10.48 5.09
N ALA A 142 -16.91 9.70 6.16
CA ALA A 142 -15.91 9.96 7.18
C ALA A 142 -14.62 9.13 6.99
N ALA A 143 -14.25 8.79 5.76
CA ALA A 143 -12.97 8.13 5.49
C ALA A 143 -11.79 8.99 6.00
N ARG A 144 -10.95 8.39 6.84
CA ARG A 144 -9.81 9.06 7.49
C ARG A 144 -8.63 9.30 6.54
N VAL A 145 -8.61 8.61 5.40
CA VAL A 145 -7.52 8.64 4.41
C VAL A 145 -8.09 8.81 3.00
N ALA A 146 -7.27 9.30 2.08
CA ALA A 146 -7.53 9.23 0.65
C ALA A 146 -6.89 7.96 0.06
N LEU A 147 -7.49 7.36 -0.96
CA LEU A 147 -6.90 6.23 -1.66
C LEU A 147 -5.97 6.69 -2.78
N ILE A 148 -4.80 6.06 -2.87
CA ILE A 148 -3.84 6.24 -3.97
C ILE A 148 -3.70 4.90 -4.72
N PRO A 149 -4.68 4.54 -5.57
CA PRO A 149 -4.62 3.31 -6.35
C PRO A 149 -3.68 3.42 -7.55
N SER A 150 -3.07 2.30 -7.93
CA SER A 150 -2.37 2.12 -9.20
C SER A 150 -2.97 0.92 -9.95
N VAL A 151 -3.18 1.08 -11.25
CA VAL A 151 -3.75 0.04 -12.12
C VAL A 151 -2.83 -0.12 -13.34
N PRO A 152 -2.45 -1.36 -13.72
CA PRO A 152 -1.64 -1.61 -14.91
C PRO A 152 -2.28 -1.04 -16.18
N GLY A 153 -1.49 -0.32 -16.96
CA GLY A 153 -1.96 0.29 -18.20
C GLY A 153 -1.19 1.54 -18.57
N TYR A 154 -1.65 2.14 -19.65
CA TYR A 154 -1.19 3.43 -20.13
C TYR A 154 -2.29 4.45 -19.87
N HIS A 155 -1.98 5.45 -19.06
CA HIS A 155 -2.96 6.45 -18.62
C HIS A 155 -2.61 7.83 -19.15
N SER A 156 -3.64 8.60 -19.51
CA SER A 156 -3.47 9.95 -20.03
C SER A 156 -3.56 10.96 -18.88
N CYS A 157 -2.75 12.04 -18.94
CA CYS A 157 -2.82 13.13 -17.98
C CYS A 157 -4.13 13.94 -18.05
N THR A 158 -5.03 13.62 -18.99
CA THR A 158 -6.30 14.32 -19.24
C THR A 158 -7.53 13.53 -18.76
N ASP A 159 -7.34 12.36 -18.15
CA ASP A 159 -8.45 11.54 -17.67
C ASP A 159 -9.20 12.29 -16.55
N SER A 160 -10.53 12.18 -16.54
CA SER A 160 -11.36 12.80 -15.50
C SER A 160 -11.02 12.23 -14.12
N HIS A 161 -11.48 12.87 -13.03
CA HIS A 161 -11.22 12.43 -11.64
C HIS A 161 -11.37 10.91 -11.44
N ALA A 162 -12.31 10.28 -12.15
CA ALA A 162 -12.49 8.84 -12.20
C ALA A 162 -11.47 8.18 -13.15
N GLY A 163 -10.36 7.69 -12.60
CA GLY A 163 -9.36 6.94 -13.36
C GLY A 163 -7.98 7.58 -13.44
N VAL A 164 -7.65 8.48 -12.51
CA VAL A 164 -6.28 8.95 -12.29
C VAL A 164 -5.59 7.98 -11.31
N TRP A 165 -4.36 7.56 -11.62
CA TRP A 165 -3.67 6.49 -10.90
C TRP A 165 -2.25 6.89 -10.48
N GLY A 166 -1.70 6.20 -9.47
CA GLY A 166 -0.31 6.34 -9.05
C GLY A 166 0.07 7.77 -8.66
N LEU A 167 1.20 8.27 -9.19
CA LEU A 167 1.73 9.59 -8.85
C LEU A 167 0.79 10.74 -9.24
N GLN A 168 0.04 10.61 -10.34
CA GLN A 168 -0.93 11.63 -10.74
C GLN A 168 -2.08 11.74 -9.73
N ARG A 169 -2.50 10.62 -9.14
CA ARG A 169 -3.52 10.63 -8.09
C ARG A 169 -2.98 11.27 -6.82
N LEU A 170 -1.73 10.97 -6.46
CA LEU A 170 -1.04 11.62 -5.34
C LEU A 170 -1.00 13.14 -5.52
N GLU A 171 -0.55 13.60 -6.70
CA GLU A 171 -0.51 15.03 -7.06
C GLU A 171 -1.89 15.68 -6.92
N GLN A 172 -2.91 15.06 -7.53
CA GLN A 172 -4.28 15.56 -7.51
C GLN A 172 -4.85 15.69 -6.09
N VAL A 173 -4.62 14.67 -5.25
CA VAL A 173 -5.12 14.66 -3.87
C VAL A 173 -4.42 15.74 -3.04
N LEU A 174 -3.09 15.87 -3.15
CA LEU A 174 -2.33 16.89 -2.43
C LEU A 174 -2.66 18.32 -2.91
N ALA A 175 -2.86 18.52 -4.21
CA ALA A 175 -3.26 19.81 -4.77
C ALA A 175 -4.68 20.24 -4.34
N SER A 176 -5.53 19.29 -3.96
CA SER A 176 -6.89 19.52 -3.47
C SER A 176 -6.97 19.69 -1.95
N GLU A 177 -5.90 19.40 -1.21
CA GLU A 177 -5.85 19.54 0.24
C GLU A 177 -5.90 21.02 0.65
N ARG A 178 -6.48 21.30 1.82
CA ARG A 178 -6.42 22.66 2.38
C ARG A 178 -4.98 23.08 2.59
N ALA A 179 -4.71 24.37 2.37
CA ALA A 179 -3.36 24.90 2.49
C ALA A 179 -2.71 24.53 3.85
N PHE A 180 -1.57 23.84 3.75
CA PHE A 180 -0.73 23.42 4.85
C PHE A 180 -0.17 24.63 5.61
N GLU A 181 0.35 24.40 6.80
CA GLU A 181 1.01 25.45 7.57
C GLU A 181 2.27 25.97 6.85
N PRO A 182 2.67 27.23 7.07
CA PRO A 182 3.83 27.83 6.38
C PRO A 182 5.13 27.05 6.58
N ARG A 183 5.29 26.34 7.70
CA ARG A 183 6.46 25.48 7.97
C ARG A 183 6.67 24.35 6.97
N PHE A 184 5.64 23.96 6.22
CA PHE A 184 5.73 22.90 5.21
C PHE A 184 6.23 23.39 3.85
N GLN A 185 6.44 24.70 3.66
CA GLN A 185 6.82 25.29 2.38
C GLN A 185 8.10 24.68 1.78
N HIS A 186 9.01 24.20 2.63
CA HIS A 186 10.27 23.53 2.26
C HIS A 186 10.46 22.21 3.00
N ALA A 187 9.37 21.53 3.37
CA ALA A 187 9.46 20.31 4.17
C ALA A 187 10.27 19.23 3.45
N PRO A 188 11.21 18.56 4.14
CA PRO A 188 12.02 17.51 3.52
C PRO A 188 11.13 16.36 3.04
N PHE A 189 11.56 15.74 1.93
CA PHE A 189 10.87 14.59 1.36
C PHE A 189 11.64 13.30 1.68
N LEU A 190 10.92 12.33 2.24
CA LEU A 190 11.46 11.05 2.69
C LEU A 190 10.61 9.92 2.10
N ALA A 191 11.27 8.95 1.47
CA ALA A 191 10.63 7.74 0.97
C ALA A 191 11.33 6.49 1.51
N GLN A 192 10.54 5.53 2.01
CA GLN A 192 10.98 4.22 2.43
C GLN A 192 10.31 3.16 1.57
N PHE A 193 11.08 2.15 1.17
CA PHE A 193 10.59 1.07 0.32
C PHE A 193 11.40 -0.20 0.58
N SER A 194 10.83 -1.35 0.21
CA SER A 194 11.48 -2.67 0.33
C SER A 194 11.77 -3.31 -1.03
N SER A 195 11.44 -2.65 -2.15
CA SER A 195 11.78 -3.12 -3.48
C SER A 195 12.29 -1.97 -4.32
N LEU A 196 13.33 -2.24 -5.11
CA LEU A 196 13.98 -1.24 -5.95
C LEU A 196 14.01 -1.70 -7.41
N GLY A 197 13.14 -1.09 -8.20
CA GLY A 197 13.19 -1.15 -9.66
C GLY A 197 14.36 -0.33 -10.22
N SER A 198 14.46 -0.24 -11.55
CA SER A 198 15.39 0.72 -12.15
C SER A 198 14.82 2.13 -11.98
N LEU A 199 15.37 2.87 -11.02
CA LEU A 199 15.10 4.29 -10.83
C LEU A 199 16.23 5.10 -11.47
N ASP A 200 15.91 6.27 -12.01
CA ASP A 200 16.90 7.28 -12.34
C ASP A 200 16.66 8.54 -11.48
N ALA A 201 17.73 9.32 -11.28
CA ALA A 201 17.69 10.49 -10.40
C ALA A 201 16.69 11.55 -10.89
N ALA A 202 16.51 11.67 -12.21
CA ALA A 202 15.56 12.61 -12.79
C ALA A 202 14.12 12.22 -12.42
N TRP A 203 13.77 10.94 -12.47
CA TRP A 203 12.45 10.48 -12.06
C TRP A 203 12.19 10.75 -10.57
N VAL A 204 13.17 10.48 -9.70
CA VAL A 204 13.01 10.72 -8.25
C VAL A 204 12.83 12.22 -7.96
N GLU A 205 13.72 13.07 -8.48
CA GLU A 205 13.76 14.50 -8.16
C GLU A 205 12.72 15.34 -8.93
N GLU A 206 12.33 14.93 -10.13
CA GLU A 206 11.40 15.71 -10.96
C GLU A 206 9.95 15.20 -10.86
N GLU A 207 9.74 13.89 -10.96
CA GLU A 207 8.40 13.29 -11.05
C GLU A 207 7.87 12.93 -9.66
N PHE A 208 8.60 12.12 -8.90
CA PHE A 208 8.12 11.62 -7.61
C PHE A 208 8.07 12.74 -6.56
N LYS A 209 9.17 13.48 -6.39
CA LYS A 209 9.23 14.66 -5.52
C LYS A 209 8.26 15.75 -6.01
N GLY A 210 8.10 15.90 -7.32
CA GLY A 210 7.12 16.82 -7.91
C GLY A 210 5.69 16.52 -7.46
N ALA A 211 5.26 15.27 -7.61
CA ALA A 211 3.93 14.82 -7.19
C ALA A 211 3.74 14.95 -5.66
N ALA A 212 4.75 14.58 -4.87
CA ALA A 212 4.70 14.68 -3.41
C ALA A 212 4.67 16.12 -2.87
N CYS A 213 5.07 17.11 -3.68
CA CYS A 213 5.06 18.53 -3.33
C CYS A 213 3.92 19.33 -4.01
N ALA A 214 2.89 18.67 -4.53
CA ALA A 214 1.80 19.33 -5.26
C ALA A 214 0.84 20.17 -4.40
N GLY A 215 1.05 20.21 -3.08
CA GLY A 215 0.21 20.94 -2.15
C GLY A 215 0.43 22.45 -2.14
N TRP A 216 -0.36 23.12 -1.29
CA TRP A 216 -0.30 24.56 -1.08
C TRP A 216 0.02 24.86 0.38
N CYS A 217 0.77 25.92 0.66
CA CYS A 217 0.97 26.44 2.00
C CYS A 217 0.26 27.77 2.20
N ARG A 218 -0.23 27.98 3.43
CA ARG A 218 -0.72 29.29 3.87
C ARG A 218 0.43 30.29 3.83
N PRO A 219 0.14 31.58 3.55
CA PRO A 219 1.16 32.60 3.61
C PRO A 219 1.65 32.82 5.05
N CYS A 220 2.90 33.25 5.20
CA CYS A 220 3.42 33.74 6.48
C CYS A 220 2.75 35.04 6.92
N GLU A 221 2.37 35.89 5.96
CA GLU A 221 1.75 37.19 6.21
C GLU A 221 0.21 37.13 6.05
N PRO A 222 -0.56 37.70 7.00
CA PRO A 222 -2.01 37.79 6.88
C PRO A 222 -2.45 38.58 5.63
N GLY A 223 -3.45 38.08 4.90
CA GLY A 223 -4.01 38.74 3.72
C GLY A 223 -3.37 38.37 2.38
N SER A 224 -2.24 37.66 2.40
CA SER A 224 -1.63 37.10 1.19
C SER A 224 -2.37 35.86 0.67
N LYS A 225 -2.18 35.52 -0.61
CA LYS A 225 -2.74 34.29 -1.19
C LYS A 225 -1.90 33.06 -0.80
N PRO A 226 -2.51 31.85 -0.71
CA PRO A 226 -1.75 30.61 -0.58
C PRO A 226 -0.70 30.46 -1.69
N GLN A 227 0.44 29.89 -1.34
CA GLN A 227 1.56 29.66 -2.25
C GLN A 227 1.70 28.17 -2.52
N ALA A 228 2.13 27.78 -3.72
CA ALA A 228 2.46 26.40 -4.00
C ALA A 228 3.64 25.97 -3.11
N MET A 229 3.59 24.75 -2.57
CA MET A 229 4.72 24.18 -1.84
C MET A 229 5.95 24.15 -2.75
N GLN A 230 7.10 24.52 -2.19
CA GLN A 230 8.35 24.48 -2.94
C GLN A 230 9.00 23.11 -2.80
N ARG A 231 9.56 22.63 -3.89
CA ARG A 231 10.38 21.41 -3.87
C ARG A 231 11.62 21.70 -3.03
N PRO A 232 11.94 20.85 -2.04
CA PRO A 232 13.17 20.99 -1.28
C PRO A 232 14.39 21.00 -2.21
N THR A 233 15.33 21.90 -1.95
CA THR A 233 16.62 21.93 -2.67
C THR A 233 17.54 20.80 -2.20
N GLU A 234 17.34 20.31 -0.98
CA GLU A 234 18.04 19.14 -0.46
C GLU A 234 17.62 17.87 -1.19
N PHE A 235 18.55 16.93 -1.27
CA PHE A 235 18.32 15.64 -1.93
C PHE A 235 17.23 14.85 -1.21
N THR A 236 16.45 14.09 -1.98
CA THR A 236 15.41 13.22 -1.42
C THR A 236 16.01 12.16 -0.49
N GLN A 237 15.46 12.04 0.72
CA GLN A 237 15.92 11.03 1.68
C GLN A 237 15.30 9.67 1.33
N LEU A 238 16.09 8.80 0.72
CA LEU A 238 15.69 7.42 0.40
C LEU A 238 16.18 6.47 1.49
N VAL A 239 15.26 5.78 2.15
CA VAL A 239 15.58 4.83 3.23
C VAL A 239 15.58 3.42 2.64
N TRP A 240 16.78 2.82 2.60
CA TRP A 240 17.04 1.46 2.12
C TRP A 240 17.88 0.70 3.14
N PRO A 241 17.70 -0.63 3.33
CA PRO A 241 18.50 -1.39 4.28
C PRO A 241 19.97 -1.54 3.88
N THR A 242 20.89 -1.46 4.84
CA THR A 242 22.30 -1.81 4.62
C THR A 242 22.52 -3.33 4.70
N VAL A 243 23.65 -3.80 4.19
CA VAL A 243 24.06 -5.21 4.32
C VAL A 243 24.17 -5.61 5.78
N ALA A 244 24.75 -4.76 6.63
CA ALA A 244 24.89 -5.00 8.06
C ALA A 244 23.53 -5.10 8.76
N GLU A 245 22.57 -4.24 8.39
CA GLU A 245 21.20 -4.30 8.93
C GLU A 245 20.50 -5.61 8.54
N VAL A 246 20.66 -6.08 7.30
CA VAL A 246 20.10 -7.37 6.86
C VAL A 246 20.77 -8.53 7.60
N GLN A 247 22.10 -8.56 7.64
CA GLN A 247 22.90 -9.59 8.30
C GLN A 247 22.53 -9.79 9.77
N ASN A 248 22.28 -8.69 10.47
CA ASN A 248 22.00 -8.67 11.90
C ASN A 248 20.48 -8.58 12.22
N SER A 249 19.63 -8.67 11.20
CA SER A 249 18.17 -8.72 11.38
C SER A 249 17.75 -10.06 11.98
N ILE A 250 16.56 -10.13 12.60
CA ILE A 250 16.06 -11.36 13.24
C ILE A 250 15.94 -12.57 12.30
N GLU A 251 15.85 -12.35 10.99
CA GLU A 251 15.84 -13.41 9.97
C GLU A 251 17.22 -13.65 9.34
N GLY A 252 18.24 -12.90 9.73
CA GLY A 252 19.57 -12.94 9.14
C GLY A 252 19.52 -12.71 7.63
N TRP A 253 20.31 -13.49 6.88
CA TRP A 253 20.35 -13.36 5.42
C TRP A 253 19.01 -13.64 4.73
N LEU A 254 18.09 -14.37 5.38
CA LEU A 254 16.78 -14.68 4.80
C LEU A 254 15.91 -13.42 4.64
N ALA A 255 16.07 -12.40 5.49
CA ALA A 255 15.37 -11.11 5.35
C ALA A 255 15.58 -10.50 3.97
N GLY A 256 16.79 -10.63 3.44
CA GLY A 256 17.22 -10.08 2.15
C GLY A 256 16.40 -10.55 0.95
N ARG A 257 15.79 -11.74 1.01
CA ARG A 257 14.90 -12.25 -0.05
C ARG A 257 13.61 -11.45 -0.19
N SER A 258 13.19 -10.79 0.89
CA SER A 258 12.03 -9.89 0.91
C SER A 258 12.40 -8.43 0.60
N ILE A 259 13.67 -8.17 0.27
CA ILE A 259 14.20 -6.86 -0.11
C ILE A 259 14.78 -6.95 -1.54
N PRO A 260 13.94 -7.16 -2.58
CA PRO A 260 14.41 -7.33 -3.94
C PRO A 260 14.88 -6.00 -4.55
N GLY A 261 16.19 -5.76 -4.46
CA GLY A 261 16.91 -4.72 -5.17
C GLY A 261 18.18 -5.32 -5.78
N PRO A 262 18.25 -5.56 -7.10
CA PRO A 262 19.46 -6.08 -7.72
C PRO A 262 20.56 -5.03 -7.68
N HIS A 263 21.82 -5.46 -7.62
CA HIS A 263 23.00 -4.63 -7.45
C HIS A 263 23.04 -3.46 -8.45
N LYS A 264 22.69 -3.71 -9.72
CA LYS A 264 22.63 -2.67 -10.76
C LYS A 264 21.64 -1.52 -10.47
N ASN A 265 20.57 -1.81 -9.72
CA ASN A 265 19.56 -0.81 -9.34
C ASN A 265 19.92 -0.18 -7.98
N ALA A 266 20.41 -0.99 -7.05
CA ALA A 266 20.91 -0.53 -5.74
C ALA A 266 22.15 0.37 -5.87
N ALA A 267 22.95 0.18 -6.93
CA ALA A 267 24.10 1.00 -7.29
C ALA A 267 23.75 2.20 -8.21
N TRP A 268 22.52 2.72 -8.12
CA TRP A 268 22.04 3.99 -8.71
C TRP A 268 21.78 4.07 -10.24
N GLY A 269 21.43 2.95 -10.89
CA GLY A 269 20.56 2.94 -12.08
C GLY A 269 21.03 3.63 -13.38
N THR A 270 20.26 3.45 -14.45
CA THR A 270 20.52 4.01 -15.81
C THR A 270 19.23 4.60 -16.41
N LEU A 271 19.34 5.74 -17.09
CA LEU A 271 18.24 6.56 -17.65
C LEU A 271 17.34 5.85 -18.68
N GLN A 272 16.02 6.09 -18.64
CA GLN A 272 15.09 5.75 -19.74
C GLN A 272 14.14 6.89 -20.17
N LYS A 273 13.64 6.79 -21.41
CA LYS A 273 13.18 7.87 -22.31
C LYS A 273 11.79 8.50 -22.04
N LYS A 274 11.73 9.81 -22.33
CA LYS A 274 10.67 10.73 -22.85
C LYS A 274 9.24 10.70 -22.24
N LYS A 275 8.82 11.89 -21.79
CA LYS A 275 7.78 12.22 -20.79
C LYS A 275 6.38 12.58 -21.33
N THR A 276 5.66 11.68 -22.00
CA THR A 276 4.30 12.00 -22.50
C THR A 276 3.19 11.03 -22.06
N GLN A 277 3.52 9.99 -21.31
CA GLN A 277 2.55 8.95 -20.93
C GLN A 277 2.96 8.30 -19.60
N LEU A 278 2.00 8.11 -18.68
CA LEU A 278 2.24 7.35 -17.45
C LEU A 278 2.00 5.87 -17.72
N MET A 279 3.06 5.07 -17.59
CA MET A 279 3.01 3.61 -17.67
C MET A 279 3.03 3.04 -16.25
N ILE A 280 1.96 2.32 -15.88
CA ILE A 280 1.89 1.56 -14.63
C ILE A 280 1.90 0.07 -14.97
N ARG A 281 2.71 -0.72 -14.27
CA ARG A 281 2.85 -2.17 -14.54
C ARG A 281 2.19 -3.06 -13.49
N SER A 282 1.94 -2.52 -12.30
CA SER A 282 1.44 -3.27 -11.14
C SER A 282 0.12 -2.68 -10.64
N TYR A 283 -0.70 -3.53 -10.05
CA TYR A 283 -1.76 -3.08 -9.16
C TYR A 283 -1.14 -2.71 -7.81
N GLU A 284 -1.48 -1.54 -7.28
CA GLU A 284 -1.09 -1.11 -5.93
C GLU A 284 -2.26 -0.35 -5.31
N LEU A 285 -2.37 -0.36 -3.98
CA LEU A 285 -3.37 0.42 -3.25
C LEU A 285 -2.73 1.03 -2.00
N GLY A 286 -2.64 2.36 -1.98
CA GLY A 286 -2.13 3.12 -0.83
C GLY A 286 -3.23 3.90 -0.11
N ALA A 287 -2.97 4.23 1.16
CA ALA A 287 -3.79 5.11 1.99
C ALA A 287 -2.96 6.35 2.37
N LEU A 288 -3.45 7.55 1.99
CA LEU A 288 -2.82 8.83 2.28
C LEU A 288 -3.58 9.56 3.39
N SER A 289 -2.92 9.75 4.54
CA SER A 289 -3.46 10.56 5.64
C SER A 289 -3.27 12.05 5.36
N LEU A 290 -4.33 12.85 5.53
CA LEU A 290 -4.31 14.30 5.32
C LEU A 290 -4.91 15.04 6.52
N PRO A 291 -4.44 16.26 6.87
CA PRO A 291 -4.97 17.02 7.99
C PRO A 291 -6.48 17.28 7.91
N THR A 292 -7.02 17.60 6.72
CA THR A 292 -8.46 17.84 6.56
C THR A 292 -9.28 16.56 6.74
N LEU A 293 -8.81 15.43 6.22
CA LEU A 293 -9.50 14.15 6.38
C LEU A 293 -9.48 13.68 7.83
N GLU A 294 -8.36 13.88 8.52
CA GLU A 294 -8.25 13.59 9.96
C GLU A 294 -9.26 14.44 10.75
N ALA A 295 -9.31 15.75 10.50
CA ALA A 295 -10.24 16.64 11.18
C ALA A 295 -11.71 16.26 10.90
N ASN A 296 -12.04 15.90 9.65
CA ASN A 296 -13.38 15.47 9.27
C ASN A 296 -13.76 14.13 9.94
N TYR A 297 -12.83 13.18 10.01
CA TYR A 297 -13.03 11.91 10.70
C TYR A 297 -13.28 12.13 12.20
N LEU A 298 -12.46 12.95 12.87
CA LEU A 298 -12.61 13.23 14.30
C LEU A 298 -13.92 13.97 14.63
N ALA A 299 -14.42 14.81 13.72
CA ALA A 299 -15.69 15.51 13.85
C ALA A 299 -16.92 14.64 13.53
N SER A 300 -16.72 13.46 12.92
CA SER A 300 -17.81 12.58 12.50
C SER A 300 -18.49 11.87 13.69
N PRO A 301 -19.83 11.69 13.66
CA PRO A 301 -20.51 10.82 14.63
C PRO A 301 -20.08 9.35 14.54
N HIS A 302 -19.42 8.96 13.45
CA HIS A 302 -18.91 7.62 13.20
C HIS A 302 -17.42 7.47 13.57
N HIS A 303 -16.82 8.46 14.23
CA HIS A 303 -15.49 8.31 14.80
C HIS A 303 -15.43 7.07 15.71
N GLY A 304 -14.50 6.17 15.41
CA GLY A 304 -14.27 4.94 16.16
C GLY A 304 -15.42 3.94 16.05
N TYR A 305 -16.20 4.01 14.96
CA TYR A 305 -17.20 3.00 14.65
C TYR A 305 -16.57 1.61 14.56
N ASN A 306 -17.28 0.60 15.08
CA ASN A 306 -16.87 -0.79 15.02
C ASN A 306 -17.95 -1.61 14.32
N ALA A 307 -17.65 -2.10 13.12
CA ALA A 307 -18.58 -2.86 12.28
C ALA A 307 -18.87 -4.29 12.81
N ALA A 308 -18.13 -4.77 13.81
CA ALA A 308 -18.42 -6.03 14.49
C ALA A 308 -19.44 -5.87 15.63
N SER A 309 -19.40 -4.75 16.37
CA SER A 309 -20.32 -4.48 17.50
C SER A 309 -21.47 -3.51 17.16
N GLY A 310 -21.33 -2.74 16.08
CA GLY A 310 -22.26 -1.67 15.71
C GLY A 310 -22.18 -0.42 16.58
N GLN A 311 -21.15 -0.29 17.42
CA GLN A 311 -20.98 0.83 18.34
C GLN A 311 -19.86 1.77 17.90
N SER A 312 -20.04 3.07 18.15
CA SER A 312 -18.98 4.07 18.05
C SER A 312 -18.30 4.25 19.40
N SER A 313 -16.97 4.26 19.42
CA SER A 313 -16.18 4.59 20.60
C SER A 313 -15.41 5.88 20.35
N GLN A 314 -15.61 6.89 21.20
CA GLN A 314 -14.74 8.08 21.22
C GLN A 314 -13.45 7.85 22.00
N GLN A 315 -13.31 6.70 22.68
CA GLN A 315 -12.04 6.30 23.28
C GLN A 315 -11.10 5.88 22.14
N PRO A 316 -9.86 6.39 22.09
CA PRO A 316 -8.86 5.86 21.17
C PRO A 316 -8.73 4.36 21.38
N ILE A 317 -8.66 3.59 20.29
CA ILE A 317 -8.48 2.14 20.35
C ILE A 317 -7.25 1.86 21.21
N THR A 318 -7.41 1.11 22.29
CA THR A 318 -6.30 0.72 23.17
C THR A 318 -5.24 -0.03 22.36
N GLY A 319 -4.03 0.53 22.28
CA GLY A 319 -2.92 -0.03 21.48
C GLY A 319 -2.73 0.58 20.09
N ALA A 320 -3.68 1.35 19.57
CA ALA A 320 -3.46 2.22 18.42
C ALA A 320 -2.93 3.57 18.94
N GLY A 321 -1.63 3.81 18.80
CA GLY A 321 -1.07 5.13 19.11
C GLY A 321 -1.88 6.22 18.41
N SER A 322 -2.21 7.30 19.13
CA SER A 322 -2.83 8.48 18.55
C SER A 322 -1.84 9.14 17.59
N GLY A 323 -1.84 8.73 16.33
CA GLY A 323 -0.97 9.27 15.29
C GLY A 323 -0.65 8.26 14.21
N ASN A 324 -0.19 8.74 13.06
CA ASN A 324 0.48 7.91 12.06
C ASN A 324 1.72 7.33 12.75
N ALA A 325 1.64 6.08 13.24
CA ALA A 325 2.80 5.38 13.76
C ALA A 325 3.74 5.12 12.57
N MET A 326 4.74 5.98 12.42
CA MET A 326 5.74 5.78 11.38
C MET A 326 6.59 4.57 11.79
N CYS A 327 6.75 3.61 10.89
CA CYS A 327 7.61 2.45 11.09
C CYS A 327 9.10 2.81 10.89
N PHE A 328 9.55 3.95 11.40
CA PHE A 328 10.97 4.31 11.47
C PHE A 328 11.52 3.99 12.85
N GLY A 329 12.78 3.53 12.89
CA GLY A 329 13.54 3.48 14.14
C GLY A 329 13.93 4.87 14.65
N CYS A 330 14.12 5.85 13.77
CA CYS A 330 14.51 7.22 14.13
C CYS A 330 14.13 8.27 13.05
N LEU A 331 13.90 9.51 13.49
CA LEU A 331 13.83 10.71 12.63
C LEU A 331 14.78 11.78 13.19
N PRO A 332 15.58 12.47 12.35
CA PRO A 332 15.74 12.21 10.91
C PRO A 332 16.42 10.85 10.64
N PRO A 333 16.30 10.27 9.43
CA PRO A 333 17.07 9.11 9.03
C PRO A 333 18.57 9.36 9.18
N LEU A 334 19.30 8.32 9.55
CA LEU A 334 20.76 8.36 9.59
C LEU A 334 21.29 8.15 8.16
N PRO A 335 22.14 9.07 7.64
CA PRO A 335 22.88 8.81 6.42
C PRO A 335 23.77 7.58 6.59
N TYR A 336 24.02 6.87 5.50
CA TYR A 336 24.96 5.75 5.48
C TYR A 336 26.36 6.22 5.92
N GLY A 337 26.99 5.44 6.79
CA GLY A 337 28.40 5.59 7.14
C GLY A 337 29.31 5.28 5.96
N GLN A 338 30.60 5.60 6.11
CA GLN A 338 31.60 5.35 5.04
C GLN A 338 31.76 3.86 4.71
N ASP A 339 31.52 2.99 5.69
CA ASP A 339 31.62 1.53 5.56
C ASP A 339 30.27 0.86 5.26
N ASP A 340 29.18 1.63 5.23
CA ASP A 340 27.86 1.08 4.95
C ASP A 340 27.73 0.77 3.46
N THR A 341 27.22 -0.44 3.19
CA THR A 341 26.93 -0.90 1.84
C THR A 341 25.43 -1.12 1.70
N PRO A 342 24.77 -0.60 0.65
CA PRO A 342 23.35 -0.89 0.43
C PRO A 342 23.14 -2.38 0.17
N TRP A 343 22.08 -2.95 0.73
CA TRP A 343 21.72 -4.33 0.44
C TRP A 343 21.44 -4.51 -1.07
N ALA A 344 22.00 -5.57 -1.64
CA ALA A 344 21.68 -6.04 -2.98
C ALA A 344 21.39 -7.54 -2.94
N VAL A 345 20.25 -7.95 -3.51
CA VAL A 345 19.72 -9.31 -3.36
C VAL A 345 20.49 -10.36 -4.17
N ASP A 346 21.18 -9.95 -5.24
CA ASP A 346 21.91 -10.79 -6.19
C ASP A 346 23.42 -10.81 -5.93
N VAL A 347 23.88 -10.23 -4.81
CA VAL A 347 25.29 -10.25 -4.41
C VAL A 347 25.52 -11.37 -3.39
N PRO A 348 26.53 -12.23 -3.59
CA PRO A 348 26.89 -13.27 -2.62
C PRO A 348 27.68 -12.66 -1.45
N TRP A 349 26.98 -12.01 -0.52
CA TRP A 349 27.61 -11.36 0.63
C TRP A 349 28.40 -12.36 1.48
N PRO A 350 29.68 -12.07 1.81
CA PRO A 350 30.50 -12.96 2.63
C PRO A 350 30.12 -12.86 4.11
N GLY A 351 30.51 -13.89 4.87
CA GLY A 351 30.33 -13.92 6.32
C GLY A 351 29.12 -14.73 6.77
N LEU A 352 28.96 -14.78 8.09
CA LEU A 352 27.86 -15.46 8.76
C LEU A 352 26.88 -14.43 9.31
N ASP A 353 25.58 -14.72 9.21
CA ASP A 353 24.55 -13.92 9.90
C ASP A 353 24.54 -14.23 11.41
N MET A 354 23.60 -13.59 12.13
CA MET A 354 23.42 -13.79 13.56
C MET A 354 23.08 -15.24 13.97
N TRP A 355 22.71 -16.11 13.02
CA TRP A 355 22.42 -17.52 13.22
C TRP A 355 23.61 -18.43 12.85
N GLY A 356 24.77 -17.86 12.51
CA GLY A 356 25.92 -18.62 12.06
C GLY A 356 25.76 -19.19 10.65
N CYS A 357 24.83 -18.66 9.85
CA CYS A 357 24.48 -19.16 8.53
C CYS A 357 25.06 -18.28 7.42
N THR A 358 25.37 -18.88 6.27
CA THR A 358 25.83 -18.15 5.08
C THR A 358 24.62 -17.72 4.23
N ILE A 359 24.78 -16.74 3.35
CA ILE A 359 23.71 -16.33 2.42
C ILE A 359 23.24 -17.47 1.51
N ALA A 360 24.12 -18.41 1.17
CA ALA A 360 23.80 -19.58 0.36
C ALA A 360 23.03 -20.67 1.12
N ASN A 361 23.09 -20.65 2.45
CA ASN A 361 22.38 -21.59 3.31
C ASN A 361 21.82 -20.85 4.54
N PRO A 362 20.78 -20.02 4.36
CA PRO A 362 20.25 -19.18 5.43
C PRO A 362 19.41 -20.00 6.43
N HIS A 363 19.41 -19.56 7.69
CA HIS A 363 18.57 -20.13 8.73
C HIS A 363 17.07 -19.97 8.39
N GLY A 364 16.25 -21.00 8.61
CA GLY A 364 14.80 -20.92 8.40
C GLY A 364 14.35 -21.02 6.93
N ALA A 365 15.21 -21.46 6.00
CA ALA A 365 14.89 -21.69 4.58
C ALA A 365 13.69 -22.64 4.31
N PHE A 366 13.13 -23.26 5.35
CA PHE A 366 11.97 -24.15 5.30
C PHE A 366 10.65 -23.45 4.95
N TYR A 367 10.51 -22.14 5.23
CA TYR A 367 9.34 -21.35 4.81
C TYR A 367 9.68 -20.53 3.56
N GLY A 368 9.80 -21.19 2.40
CA GLY A 368 9.79 -20.48 1.10
C GLY A 368 10.88 -20.86 0.09
N LEU A 369 10.97 -22.14 -0.29
CA LEU A 369 11.27 -22.55 -1.67
C LEU A 369 9.95 -22.60 -2.48
N THR A 370 9.09 -21.59 -2.34
CA THR A 370 7.80 -21.53 -3.04
C THR A 370 7.92 -21.16 -4.52
N GLU A 371 9.13 -20.85 -5.00
CA GLU A 371 9.38 -20.55 -6.42
C GLU A 371 9.68 -21.82 -7.26
N ASP A 372 10.19 -22.91 -6.64
CA ASP A 372 10.65 -24.11 -7.34
C ASP A 372 9.85 -25.40 -7.04
N MET A 373 8.72 -25.33 -6.31
CA MET A 373 7.83 -26.50 -6.26
C MET A 373 7.13 -26.65 -7.62
N GLU A 374 7.60 -27.59 -8.44
CA GLU A 374 6.75 -28.24 -9.44
C GLU A 374 5.59 -28.89 -8.67
N TRP A 375 4.43 -28.24 -8.69
CA TRP A 375 3.21 -28.68 -7.99
C TRP A 375 2.55 -29.88 -8.70
N GLY A 376 3.34 -30.90 -9.04
CA GLY A 376 2.89 -32.24 -9.34
C GLY A 376 3.01 -33.08 -8.08
N ASP A 377 1.92 -33.73 -7.71
CA ASP A 377 1.86 -34.81 -6.72
C ASP A 377 1.94 -34.42 -5.24
N ILE A 378 0.84 -33.85 -4.75
CA ILE A 378 0.33 -34.21 -3.41
C ILE A 378 -1.10 -34.72 -3.63
N ALA A 379 -1.24 -36.05 -3.57
CA ALA A 379 -2.49 -36.79 -3.67
C ALA A 379 -3.31 -36.72 -2.37
#